data_AF-A0AAD9LW95-F1
#
_entry.id   AF-A0AAD9LW95-F1
#
_cell.length_a   1.000
_cell.length_b   1.000
_cell.length_c   1.000
_cell.angle_alpha   90.00
_cell.angle_beta   90.00
_cell.angle_gamma   90.00
#
_symmetry.space_group_name_H-M   'P 1'
#
loop_
_entity.id
_entity.type
_entity.pdbx_description
1 polymer ?
#
loop_
_entity_poly.entity_id
_entity_poly.type
_entity_poly.pdbx_seq_one_letter_code
_entity_poly.pdbx_strand_id
1 'polypeptide(L)'
;MAAYRSYREIQPAIKPPHDLTTPAPSLRSSSQTTCDHLNQIRPEATKPRRRNATAACESCRKRKTKCSAERPRCTVCAAKGYECEYNVQPSESRMSALKRAHAEMECRSGCLESILSAMRFLPETRAHEILREIRSGAPIQEILHQIEAGTPLGSIAPTAS
;
A
#
# COMPACT_ATOMS: atom_id res chain seq x y z
N MET A 1 7.13 -2.55 33.96
CA MET A 1 8.19 -2.37 32.94
C MET A 1 7.74 -3.06 31.67
N ALA A 2 7.18 -2.30 30.71
CA ALA A 2 6.60 -2.85 29.49
C ALA A 2 7.71 -3.12 28.44
N ALA A 3 7.74 -4.34 27.91
CA ALA A 3 8.71 -4.78 26.92
C ALA A 3 8.48 -4.07 25.57
N TYR A 4 9.37 -3.14 25.22
CA TYR A 4 9.41 -2.51 23.90
C TYR A 4 9.84 -3.57 22.88
N ARG A 5 8.92 -3.96 21.99
CA ARG A 5 9.21 -4.90 20.91
C ARG A 5 10.19 -4.25 19.94
N SER A 6 11.44 -4.70 19.98
CA SER A 6 12.45 -4.41 18.96
C SER A 6 11.92 -4.85 17.59
N TYR A 7 11.69 -3.90 16.70
CA TYR A 7 11.42 -4.20 15.29
C TYR A 7 12.73 -4.59 14.60
N ARG A 8 12.70 -5.65 13.80
CA ARG A 8 13.82 -6.05 12.93
C ARG A 8 13.94 -5.08 11.77
N GLU A 9 15.14 -4.59 11.56
CA GLU A 9 15.54 -3.71 10.45
C GLU A 9 15.51 -4.50 9.13
N ILE A 10 14.80 -3.99 8.11
CA ILE A 10 14.66 -4.65 6.81
C ILE A 10 15.66 -3.99 5.84
N GLN A 11 16.73 -4.71 5.51
CA GLN A 11 17.69 -4.29 4.48
C GLN A 11 17.11 -4.51 3.06
N PRO A 12 17.31 -3.58 2.11
CA PRO A 12 16.84 -3.73 0.74
C PRO A 12 17.66 -4.81 0.00
N ALA A 13 16.96 -5.68 -0.73
CA ALA A 13 17.58 -6.73 -1.53
C ALA A 13 18.17 -6.13 -2.82
N ILE A 14 19.46 -5.82 -2.82
CA ILE A 14 20.22 -5.57 -4.05
C ILE A 14 20.54 -6.96 -4.64
N LYS A 15 19.88 -7.33 -5.74
CA LYS A 15 20.23 -8.53 -6.51
C LYS A 15 21.20 -8.11 -7.64
N PRO A 16 22.38 -8.73 -7.78
CA PRO A 16 23.27 -8.47 -8.90
C PRO A 16 22.70 -9.10 -10.19
N PRO A 17 23.05 -8.56 -11.38
CA PRO A 17 22.62 -9.13 -12.64
C PRO A 17 23.49 -10.36 -12.96
N HIS A 18 22.87 -11.46 -13.40
CA HIS A 18 23.59 -12.55 -14.03
C HIS A 18 22.96 -12.88 -15.38
N ASP A 19 23.87 -13.04 -16.34
CA ASP A 19 23.73 -13.01 -17.78
C ASP A 19 22.89 -14.14 -18.40
N LEU A 20 22.36 -13.80 -19.58
CA LEU A 20 21.72 -14.66 -20.56
C LEU A 20 22.71 -15.70 -21.09
N THR A 21 22.50 -16.99 -20.79
CA THR A 21 22.85 -18.08 -21.72
C THR A 21 22.09 -19.36 -21.37
N THR A 22 21.24 -19.87 -22.27
CA THR A 22 20.88 -21.30 -22.27
C THR A 22 20.58 -21.76 -23.71
N PRO A 23 21.24 -22.81 -24.21
CA PRO A 23 20.95 -23.40 -25.52
C PRO A 23 19.75 -24.37 -25.45
N ALA A 24 19.11 -24.57 -26.61
CA ALA A 24 17.97 -25.47 -26.82
C ALA A 24 18.34 -26.96 -26.63
N PRO A 25 17.33 -27.83 -26.36
CA PRO A 25 17.42 -29.21 -26.81
C PRO A 25 16.20 -29.71 -27.59
N SER A 26 16.53 -30.62 -28.49
CA SER A 26 15.70 -31.33 -29.46
C SER A 26 14.62 -32.25 -28.89
N LEU A 27 13.60 -32.38 -29.73
CA LEU A 27 12.65 -33.48 -29.95
C LEU A 27 13.14 -34.88 -29.50
N ARG A 28 12.24 -35.62 -28.84
CA ARG A 28 12.12 -37.08 -29.06
C ARG A 28 10.69 -37.59 -28.79
N SER A 29 10.15 -38.24 -29.81
CA SER A 29 8.88 -38.99 -29.85
C SER A 29 8.94 -40.31 -29.05
N SER A 30 7.77 -40.74 -28.56
CA SER A 30 7.30 -42.13 -28.44
C SER A 30 5.95 -42.11 -27.70
N SER A 31 4.91 -42.91 -27.93
CA SER A 31 4.46 -43.81 -29.00
C SER A 31 2.98 -44.09 -28.69
N GLN A 32 2.20 -44.34 -29.73
CA GLN A 32 0.78 -44.72 -29.81
C GLN A 32 0.21 -45.65 -28.71
N THR A 33 -1.04 -45.41 -28.30
CA THR A 33 -2.04 -46.46 -28.04
C THR A 33 -3.44 -45.90 -28.32
N THR A 34 -4.15 -46.55 -29.24
CA THR A 34 -5.53 -46.29 -29.65
C THR A 34 -6.52 -46.86 -28.64
N CYS A 35 -7.64 -46.18 -28.40
CA CYS A 35 -8.98 -46.78 -28.53
C CYS A 35 -10.08 -45.71 -28.36
N ASP A 36 -11.02 -45.75 -29.30
CA ASP A 36 -12.22 -44.96 -29.37
C ASP A 36 -13.15 -45.16 -28.16
N HIS A 37 -13.57 -44.05 -27.55
CA HIS A 37 -14.86 -44.00 -26.84
C HIS A 37 -15.53 -42.63 -26.98
N LEU A 38 -16.43 -42.57 -27.95
CA LEU A 38 -17.68 -41.80 -28.02
C LEU A 38 -17.73 -40.44 -27.28
N ASN A 39 -17.60 -39.41 -28.11
CA ASN A 39 -18.13 -38.05 -27.99
C ASN A 39 -19.37 -37.92 -27.08
N GLN A 40 -19.18 -37.44 -25.84
CA GLN A 40 -20.25 -36.88 -25.02
C GLN A 40 -20.05 -35.38 -24.89
N ILE A 41 -20.80 -34.63 -25.70
CA ILE A 41 -21.04 -33.20 -25.51
C ILE A 41 -21.85 -33.06 -24.22
N ARG A 42 -21.16 -32.89 -23.09
CA ARG A 42 -21.79 -32.41 -21.86
C ARG A 42 -21.98 -30.90 -22.03
N PRO A 43 -23.15 -30.31 -21.70
CA PRO A 43 -23.26 -28.86 -21.66
C PRO A 43 -22.29 -28.36 -20.59
N GLU A 44 -21.16 -27.82 -21.06
CA GLU A 44 -20.17 -27.14 -20.24
C GLU A 44 -20.88 -25.89 -19.71
N ALA A 45 -21.58 -26.04 -18.59
CA ALA A 45 -22.01 -24.92 -17.78
C ALA A 45 -20.74 -24.12 -17.52
N THR A 46 -20.60 -22.99 -18.22
CA THR A 46 -19.44 -22.11 -18.17
C THR A 46 -19.33 -21.61 -16.75
N LYS A 47 -18.63 -22.37 -15.90
CA LYS A 47 -18.33 -21.96 -14.54
C LYS A 47 -17.69 -20.59 -14.66
N PRO A 48 -18.25 -19.54 -14.03
CA PRO A 48 -17.67 -18.22 -14.09
C PRO A 48 -16.20 -18.36 -13.68
N ARG A 49 -15.28 -18.02 -14.60
CA ARG A 49 -13.85 -18.03 -14.29
C ARG A 49 -13.68 -17.20 -13.03
N ARG A 50 -13.30 -17.86 -11.93
CA ARG A 50 -13.12 -17.21 -10.63
C ARG A 50 -12.11 -16.10 -10.84
N ARG A 51 -12.57 -14.85 -10.75
CA ARG A 51 -11.74 -13.66 -10.87
C ARG A 51 -10.63 -13.79 -9.83
N ASN A 52 -9.38 -13.65 -10.25
CA ASN A 52 -8.26 -13.73 -9.32
C ASN A 52 -8.47 -12.67 -8.23
N ALA A 53 -8.47 -13.12 -6.98
CA ALA A 53 -8.64 -12.28 -5.81
C ALA A 53 -7.61 -11.14 -5.78
N THR A 54 -8.05 -9.89 -5.83
CA THR A 54 -7.17 -8.70 -5.69
C THR A 54 -6.49 -8.65 -4.33
N ALA A 55 -7.13 -9.20 -3.29
CA ALA A 55 -6.56 -9.35 -1.96
C ALA A 55 -7.10 -10.59 -1.23
N ALA A 56 -6.22 -11.34 -0.57
CA ALA A 56 -6.60 -12.36 0.41
C ALA A 56 -6.86 -11.73 1.79
N CYS A 57 -7.76 -12.31 2.58
CA CYS A 57 -7.97 -11.90 3.98
C CYS A 57 -6.75 -12.22 4.86
N GLU A 58 -6.66 -11.59 6.02
CA GLU A 58 -5.52 -11.73 6.95
C GLU A 58 -5.36 -13.18 7.45
N SER A 59 -6.47 -13.85 7.77
CA SER A 59 -6.48 -15.25 8.19
C SER A 59 -5.90 -16.21 7.15
N CYS A 60 -6.23 -16.03 5.87
CA CYS A 60 -5.71 -16.87 4.78
C CYS A 60 -4.24 -16.54 4.47
N ARG A 61 -3.82 -15.28 4.61
CA ARG A 61 -2.41 -14.86 4.48
C ARG A 61 -1.55 -15.52 5.53
N LYS A 62 -1.93 -15.39 6.81
CA LYS A 62 -1.19 -15.96 7.94
C LYS A 62 -1.01 -17.48 7.82
N ARG A 63 -2.03 -18.16 7.28
CA ARG A 63 -2.03 -19.61 7.07
C ARG A 63 -1.51 -20.05 5.69
N LYS A 64 -1.14 -19.12 4.80
CA LYS A 64 -0.68 -19.37 3.43
C LYS A 64 -1.63 -20.25 2.60
N THR A 65 -2.94 -20.09 2.80
CA THR A 65 -3.98 -20.85 2.07
C THR A 65 -4.62 -20.01 0.97
N LYS A 66 -5.12 -20.66 -0.09
CA LYS A 66 -5.87 -19.98 -1.17
C LYS A 66 -7.15 -19.34 -0.61
N CYS A 67 -7.26 -18.01 -0.70
CA CYS A 67 -8.44 -17.26 -0.31
C CYS A 67 -9.44 -17.19 -1.48
N SER A 68 -10.73 -17.36 -1.22
CA SER A 68 -11.77 -17.15 -2.25
C SER A 68 -12.09 -15.67 -2.50
N ALA A 69 -11.64 -14.76 -1.63
CA ALA A 69 -11.89 -13.32 -1.68
C ALA A 69 -13.36 -12.87 -1.69
N GLU A 70 -14.27 -13.78 -1.34
CA GLU A 70 -15.67 -13.43 -1.06
C GLU A 70 -15.76 -12.55 0.19
N ARG A 71 -16.61 -11.52 0.15
CA ARG A 71 -16.88 -10.60 1.25
C ARG A 71 -18.34 -10.79 1.71
N PRO A 72 -18.64 -10.70 3.01
CA PRO A 72 -17.79 -10.25 4.12
C PRO A 72 -16.81 -11.31 4.65
N ARG A 73 -17.04 -12.61 4.40
CA ARG A 73 -16.14 -13.70 4.81
C ARG A 73 -15.81 -14.60 3.62
N CYS A 74 -14.54 -14.99 3.47
CA CYS A 74 -14.15 -15.95 2.44
C CYS A 74 -14.59 -17.38 2.82
N THR A 75 -14.76 -18.26 1.82
CA THR A 75 -15.27 -19.63 2.00
C THR A 75 -14.46 -20.44 3.01
N VAL A 76 -13.13 -20.32 2.97
CA VAL A 76 -12.23 -21.04 3.89
C VAL A 76 -12.46 -20.58 5.33
N CYS A 77 -12.59 -19.28 5.55
CA CYS A 77 -12.81 -18.74 6.90
C CYS A 77 -14.23 -19.00 7.39
N ALA A 78 -15.23 -18.97 6.51
CA ALA A 78 -16.60 -19.33 6.84
C ALA A 78 -16.71 -20.79 7.26
N ALA A 79 -16.15 -21.72 6.47
CA ALA A 79 -16.19 -23.15 6.74
C ALA A 79 -15.42 -23.53 8.02
N LYS A 80 -14.30 -22.86 8.30
CA LYS A 80 -13.46 -23.14 9.47
C LYS A 80 -13.80 -22.31 10.70
N GLY A 81 -14.79 -21.42 10.62
CA GLY A 81 -15.16 -20.52 11.71
C GLY A 81 -14.08 -19.48 12.07
N TYR A 82 -13.14 -19.17 11.18
CA TYR A 82 -12.08 -18.20 11.46
C TYR A 82 -12.54 -16.76 11.33
N GLU A 83 -11.96 -15.88 12.14
CA GLU A 83 -12.03 -14.44 11.95
C GLU A 83 -11.48 -14.06 10.56
N CYS A 84 -12.28 -13.31 9.79
CA CYS A 84 -11.99 -13.01 8.39
C CYS A 84 -12.03 -11.51 8.14
N GLU A 85 -10.86 -10.87 8.29
CA GLU A 85 -10.71 -9.44 8.11
C GLU A 85 -9.95 -9.10 6.82
N TYR A 86 -10.38 -8.03 6.15
CA TYR A 86 -9.73 -7.45 4.98
C TYR A 86 -9.25 -6.04 5.31
N ASN A 87 -7.94 -5.85 5.46
CA ASN A 87 -7.34 -4.55 5.75
C ASN A 87 -7.08 -3.69 4.50
N VAL A 88 -7.84 -3.92 3.42
CA VAL A 88 -7.74 -3.18 2.15
C VAL A 88 -9.12 -3.06 1.49
N GLN A 89 -9.34 -1.95 0.80
CA GLN A 89 -10.55 -1.73 0.00
C GLN A 89 -10.65 -2.78 -1.13
N PRO A 90 -11.87 -3.17 -1.57
CA PRO A 90 -12.07 -4.22 -2.57
C PRO A 90 -11.40 -3.95 -3.94
N SER A 91 -11.26 -2.68 -4.32
CA SER A 91 -10.64 -2.24 -5.58
C SER A 91 -9.14 -1.99 -5.46
N GLU A 92 -8.60 -1.96 -4.24
CA GLU A 92 -7.22 -1.57 -4.00
C GLU A 92 -6.34 -2.76 -3.60
N SER A 93 -5.23 -2.94 -4.31
CA SER A 93 -4.17 -3.83 -3.86
C SER A 93 -3.50 -3.28 -2.60
N ARG A 94 -3.13 -4.16 -1.66
CA ARG A 94 -2.33 -3.80 -0.48
C ARG A 94 -1.10 -2.96 -0.81
N MET A 95 -0.44 -3.26 -1.92
CA MET A 95 0.74 -2.52 -2.35
C MET A 95 0.42 -1.06 -2.67
N SER A 96 -0.74 -0.81 -3.30
CA SER A 96 -1.23 0.54 -3.57
C SER A 96 -1.58 1.27 -2.28
N ALA A 97 -2.26 0.59 -1.34
CA ALA A 97 -2.63 1.20 -0.07
C ALA A 97 -1.39 1.61 0.75
N LEU A 98 -0.37 0.74 0.80
CA LEU A 98 0.90 1.01 1.46
C LEU A 98 1.65 2.17 0.78
N LYS A 99 1.69 2.21 -0.56
CA LYS A 99 2.33 3.30 -1.30
C LYS A 99 1.67 4.64 -1.02
N ARG A 100 0.33 4.70 -0.94
CA ARG A 100 -0.37 5.94 -0.60
C ARG A 100 -0.04 6.39 0.82
N ALA A 101 -0.11 5.49 1.79
CA ALA A 101 0.22 5.81 3.18
C ALA A 101 1.68 6.28 3.33
N HIS A 102 2.60 5.68 2.58
CA HIS A 102 3.99 6.13 2.52
C HIS A 102 4.12 7.53 1.94
N ALA A 103 3.49 7.78 0.79
CA ALA A 103 3.50 9.11 0.15
C ALA A 103 2.90 10.19 1.06
N GLU A 104 1.85 9.86 1.82
CA GLU A 104 1.27 10.77 2.82
C GLU A 104 2.25 11.08 3.95
N MET A 105 2.94 10.06 4.49
CA MET A 105 3.98 10.26 5.50
C MET A 105 5.16 11.08 4.97
N GLU A 106 5.64 10.79 3.77
CA GLU A 106 6.72 11.56 3.12
C GLU A 106 6.30 13.01 2.89
N CYS A 107 5.08 13.25 2.43
CA CYS A 107 4.54 14.60 2.27
C CYS A 107 4.52 15.35 3.60
N ARG A 108 4.06 14.71 4.68
CA ARG A 108 4.06 15.31 6.01
C ARG A 108 5.48 15.58 6.53
N SER A 109 6.44 14.69 6.28
CA SER A 109 7.85 14.91 6.63
C SER A 109 8.41 16.12 5.89
N GLY A 110 8.20 16.19 4.57
CA GLY A 110 8.63 17.31 3.74
C GLY A 110 8.04 18.64 4.19
N CYS A 111 6.76 18.66 4.58
CA CYS A 111 6.11 19.85 5.15
C CYS A 111 6.82 20.35 6.43
N LEU A 112 7.17 19.44 7.34
CA LEU A 112 7.87 19.80 8.58
C LEU A 112 9.30 20.27 8.31
N GLU A 113 10.02 19.60 7.40
CA GLU A 113 11.36 19.99 6.99
C GLU A 113 11.38 21.39 6.37
N SER A 114 10.38 21.72 5.54
CA SER A 114 10.23 23.07 4.97
C SER A 114 10.06 24.13 6.05
N ILE A 115 9.25 23.88 7.09
CA ILE A 115 9.08 24.82 8.21
C ILE A 115 10.39 25.00 8.99
N LEU A 116 11.09 23.91 9.32
CA LEU A 116 12.37 23.97 10.01
C LEU A 116 13.43 24.71 9.20
N SER A 117 13.47 24.48 7.89
CA SER A 117 14.35 25.19 6.96
C SER A 117 14.02 26.69 6.93
N ALA A 118 12.74 27.04 6.85
CA ALA A 118 12.27 28.41 6.89
C ALA A 118 12.69 29.11 8.19
N MET A 119 12.49 28.49 9.35
CA MET A 119 12.94 29.05 10.64
C MET A 119 14.46 29.24 10.73
N ARG A 120 15.24 28.36 10.08
CA ARG A 120 16.70 28.40 10.14
C ARG A 120 17.32 29.47 9.23
N PHE A 121 16.69 29.78 8.10
CA PHE A 121 17.29 30.62 7.06
C PHE A 121 16.57 31.95 6.80
N LEU A 122 15.30 32.07 7.18
CA LEU A 122 14.61 33.36 7.10
C LEU A 122 15.11 34.34 8.17
N PRO A 123 14.94 35.65 7.95
CA PRO A 123 15.21 36.66 8.97
C PRO A 123 14.46 36.37 10.27
N GLU A 124 15.05 36.79 11.39
CA GLU A 124 14.53 36.50 12.73
C GLU A 124 13.08 36.94 12.92
N THR A 125 12.69 38.10 12.38
CA THR A 125 11.30 38.60 12.40
C THR A 125 10.31 37.59 11.78
N ARG A 126 10.67 37.01 10.63
CA ARG A 126 9.86 36.01 9.94
C ARG A 126 9.84 34.68 10.66
N ALA A 127 10.98 34.23 11.20
CA ALA A 127 11.02 33.00 12.00
C ALA A 127 10.11 33.09 13.24
N HIS A 128 10.07 34.26 13.90
CA HIS A 128 9.17 34.51 15.02
C HIS A 128 7.70 34.51 14.64
N GLU A 129 7.35 35.05 13.48
CA GLU A 129 5.98 34.98 12.95
C GLU A 129 5.56 33.52 12.74
N ILE A 130 6.39 32.69 12.10
CA ILE A 130 6.12 31.26 11.90
C ILE A 130 5.95 30.56 13.26
N LEU A 131 6.82 30.87 14.24
CA LEU A 131 6.71 30.29 15.58
C LEU A 131 5.40 30.67 16.26
N ARG A 132 4.91 31.90 16.06
CA ARG A 132 3.62 32.34 16.59
C ARG A 132 2.47 31.54 16.00
N GLU A 133 2.49 31.26 14.69
CA GLU A 133 1.47 30.43 14.04
C GLU A 133 1.51 28.97 14.49
N ILE A 134 2.71 28.41 14.72
CA ILE A 134 2.83 27.07 15.31
C ILE A 134 2.21 27.05 16.72
N ARG A 135 2.45 28.09 17.51
CA ARG A 135 1.90 28.19 18.88
C ARG A 135 0.40 28.48 18.91
N SER A 136 -0.17 29.11 17.88
CA SER A 136 -1.62 29.33 17.74
C SER A 136 -2.37 28.05 17.33
N GLY A 137 -1.64 27.03 16.86
CA GLY A 137 -2.22 25.76 16.42
C GLY A 137 -2.73 25.78 14.98
N ALA A 138 -2.23 26.71 14.15
CA ALA A 138 -2.58 26.77 12.73
C ALA A 138 -2.21 25.46 12.00
N PRO A 139 -3.02 25.00 11.03
CA PRO A 139 -2.71 23.80 10.26
C PRO A 139 -1.42 24.00 9.46
N ILE A 140 -0.61 22.94 9.39
CA ILE A 140 0.73 22.98 8.76
C ILE A 140 0.72 23.54 7.32
N GLN A 141 -0.35 23.26 6.56
CA GLN A 141 -0.51 23.69 5.17
C GLN A 141 -0.67 25.22 5.06
N GLU A 142 -1.34 25.84 6.04
CA GLU A 142 -1.55 27.29 6.07
C GLU A 142 -0.24 28.01 6.38
N ILE A 143 0.53 27.50 7.33
CA ILE A 143 1.87 28.00 7.68
C ILE A 143 2.79 27.92 6.45
N LEU A 144 2.76 26.81 5.71
CA LEU A 144 3.55 26.63 4.49
C LEU A 144 3.16 27.61 3.38
N HIS A 145 1.86 27.80 3.14
CA HIS A 145 1.40 28.75 2.14
C HIS A 145 1.91 30.17 2.44
N GLN A 146 1.96 30.55 3.71
CA GLN A 146 2.47 31.85 4.13
C GLN A 146 3.99 31.98 3.98
N ILE A 147 4.74 30.89 4.20
CA ILE A 147 6.18 30.83 3.93
C ILE A 147 6.44 31.04 2.42
N GLU A 148 5.68 30.36 1.56
CA GLU A 148 5.83 30.43 0.09
C GLU A 148 5.39 31.78 -0.48
N ALA A 149 4.29 32.35 0.03
CA ALA A 149 3.72 33.58 -0.47
C ALA A 149 4.49 34.84 -0.04
N GLY A 150 5.47 34.71 0.87
CA GLY A 150 6.27 35.85 1.36
C GLY A 150 5.44 36.98 1.95
N THR A 151 4.20 36.72 2.36
CA THR A 151 3.24 37.70 2.86
C THR A 151 3.43 37.88 4.37
N PRO A 152 3.33 39.10 4.92
CA PRO A 152 3.43 39.33 6.36
C PRO A 152 2.36 38.51 7.10
N LEU A 153 2.81 37.69 8.03
CA LEU A 153 1.98 36.84 8.87
C LEU A 153 1.29 37.72 9.90
N GLY A 154 0.12 38.24 9.55
CA GLY A 154 -0.62 39.14 10.43
C GLY A 154 -1.78 39.81 9.74
N SER A 155 -2.87 39.05 9.55
CA SER A 155 -4.27 39.51 9.62
C SER A 155 -5.19 38.51 8.92
N ILE A 156 -5.46 37.38 9.56
CA ILE A 156 -6.69 36.64 9.27
C ILE A 156 -7.47 36.63 10.58
N ALA A 157 -8.47 37.52 10.63
CA ALA A 157 -9.45 37.56 11.71
C ALA A 157 -10.21 36.22 11.77
N PRO A 158 -10.63 35.75 12.96
CA PRO A 158 -11.41 34.54 13.05
C PRO A 158 -12.77 34.76 12.38
N THR A 159 -13.07 34.01 11.32
CA THR A 159 -14.43 33.90 10.80
C THR A 159 -15.24 33.06 11.78
N ALA A 160 -16.00 33.74 12.63
CA ALA A 160 -17.07 33.12 13.41
C ALA A 160 -18.30 32.91 12.51
N SER A 161 -18.78 31.67 12.38
CA SER A 161 -20.18 31.30 12.10
C SER A 161 -20.39 29.82 12.41
#